data_AF-A0A7V6SMT8-F1
#
_entry.id   AF-A0A7V6SMT8-F1
#
_cell.length_a   1.000
_cell.length_b   1.000
_cell.length_c   1.000
_cell.angle_alpha   90.00
_cell.angle_beta   90.00
_cell.angle_gamma   90.00
#
_symmetry.space_group_name_H-M   'P 1'
#
loop_
_entity.id
_entity.type
_entity.pdbx_description
1 polymer ?
#
loop_
_entity_poly.entity_id
_entity_poly.type
_entity_poly.pdbx_seq_one_letter_code
_entity_poly.pdbx_strand_id
1 'polypeptide(L)' 'MSRSDFWIDSFSISRRHAVIRRRARGYFVEDLGSKNGTILDGVKLIKHREHLLPDKCKISFADHVYYFRSA' A
#
# COMPACT_ATOMS: atom_id res chain seq x y z
N MET A 1 11.06 7.93 15.20
CA MET A 1 10.72 8.01 13.75
C MET A 1 10.27 6.63 13.30
N SER A 2 9.03 6.44 12.83
CA SER A 2 8.49 5.08 12.62
C SER A 2 9.22 4.37 11.47
N ARG A 3 9.86 3.25 11.80
CA ARG A 3 10.48 2.31 10.86
C ARG A 3 9.41 1.72 9.92
N SER A 4 9.76 1.47 8.67
CA SER A 4 8.91 0.67 7.77
C SER A 4 9.05 -0.81 8.15
N ASP A 5 7.94 -1.53 8.24
CA ASP A 5 7.98 -2.96 8.59
C ASP A 5 8.39 -3.84 7.40
N PHE A 6 8.08 -3.39 6.18
CA PHE A 6 8.45 -4.04 4.94
C PHE A 6 9.25 -3.07 4.06
N TRP A 7 10.45 -3.50 3.66
CA TRP A 7 11.40 -2.69 2.91
C TRP A 7 11.40 -3.16 1.46
N ILE A 8 11.20 -2.21 0.54
CA ILE A 8 11.29 -2.44 -0.90
C ILE A 8 12.48 -1.63 -1.39
N ASP A 9 13.53 -2.33 -1.85
CA ASP A 9 14.76 -1.69 -2.31
C ASP A 9 14.57 -1.11 -3.72
N SER A 10 14.09 0.14 -3.77
CA SER A 10 13.90 0.86 -5.03
C SER A 10 13.87 2.37 -4.79
N PHE A 11 14.51 3.12 -5.69
CA PHE A 11 14.50 4.58 -5.70
C PHE A 11 13.11 5.18 -5.99
N SER A 12 12.20 4.41 -6.57
CA SER A 12 10.82 4.84 -6.85
C SER A 12 9.93 4.82 -5.59
N ILE A 13 10.37 4.11 -4.54
CA ILE A 13 9.60 3.89 -3.32
C ILE A 13 9.93 4.99 -2.31
N SER A 14 8.91 5.70 -1.84
CA SER A 14 9.08 6.67 -0.76
C SER A 14 9.43 5.97 0.55
N ARG A 15 10.29 6.57 1.38
CA ARG A 15 10.73 6.03 2.68
C ARG A 15 9.57 5.52 3.55
N ARG A 16 8.46 6.27 3.57
CA ARG A 16 7.16 5.85 4.11
C ARG A 16 6.15 5.93 2.97
N HIS A 17 5.96 4.81 2.27
CA HIS A 17 5.15 4.79 1.04
C HIS A 17 3.67 4.64 1.36
N ALA A 18 3.33 3.57 2.06
CA ALA A 18 1.98 3.22 2.42
C ALA A 18 2.02 2.42 3.73
N VAL A 19 0.86 2.26 4.34
CA VAL A 19 0.69 1.38 5.49
C VAL A 19 -0.54 0.52 5.27
N ILE A 20 -0.40 -0.77 5.56
CA ILE A 20 -1.51 -1.72 5.60
C ILE A 20 -1.85 -1.95 7.06
N ARG A 21 -3.11 -1.79 7.43
CA ARG A 21 -3.58 -1.99 8.80
C ARG A 21 -4.68 -3.05 8.81
N ARG A 22 -4.55 -4.01 9.73
CA ARG A 22 -5.65 -4.92 10.06
C ARG A 22 -6.65 -4.19 10.95
N ARG A 23 -7.92 -4.26 10.59
CA ARG A 23 -9.08 -3.78 11.36
C ARG A 23 -10.01 -4.96 11.64
N ALA A 24 -11.04 -4.73 12.45
CA ALA A 24 -12.00 -5.78 12.82
C ALA A 24 -12.68 -6.44 11.59
N ARG A 25 -12.84 -5.71 10.47
CA ARG A 25 -13.56 -6.17 9.27
C ARG A 25 -12.66 -6.39 8.05
N GLY A 26 -11.34 -6.52 8.23
CA GLY A 26 -10.42 -6.80 7.14
C GLY A 26 -9.17 -5.94 7.15
N TYR A 27 -8.51 -5.86 5.99
CA TYR A 27 -7.30 -5.07 5.79
C TYR A 27 -7.62 -3.78 5.06
N PHE A 28 -6.92 -2.72 5.43
CA PHE A 28 -7.03 -1.42 4.82
C PHE A 28 -5.64 -0.92 4.44
N VAL A 29 -5.53 -0.24 3.32
CA VAL A 29 -4.31 0.41 2.87
C VAL A 29 -4.50 1.92 2.83
N GLU A 30 -3.48 2.65 3.28
CA GLU A 30 -3.39 4.10 3.16
C GLU A 30 -2.07 4.46 2.48
N ASP A 31 -2.13 5.20 1.37
CA ASP A 31 -0.95 5.84 0.78
C ASP A 31 -0.54 7.03 1.66
N LEU A 32 0.70 7.04 2.14
CA LEU A 32 1.20 8.02 3.11
C LEU A 32 1.75 9.30 2.45
N GLY A 33 1.23 9.66 1.29
CA GLY A 33 1.69 10.82 0.53
C GLY A 33 2.88 10.49 -0.36
N SER A 34 2.96 9.25 -0.84
CA SER A 34 4.09 8.76 -1.62
C SER A 34 4.28 9.57 -2.91
N LYS A 35 5.52 9.65 -3.40
CA LYS A 35 5.85 10.37 -4.63
C LYS A 35 5.13 9.78 -5.85
N ASN A 36 5.19 8.45 -6.00
CA ASN A 36 4.72 7.75 -7.19
C ASN A 36 3.32 7.14 -7.03
N GLY A 37 2.81 7.05 -5.79
CA GLY A 37 1.46 6.59 -5.50
C GLY A 37 1.34 5.08 -5.32
N THR A 38 0.23 4.72 -4.69
CA THR A 38 -0.24 3.34 -4.53
C THR A 38 -1.42 3.10 -5.49
N ILE A 39 -1.43 1.95 -6.17
CA ILE A 39 -2.49 1.55 -7.12
C ILE A 39 -3.10 0.24 -6.64
N LEU A 40 -4.43 0.18 -6.56
CA LEU A 40 -5.21 -1.00 -6.20
C LEU A 40 -6.09 -1.40 -7.39
N ASP A 41 -5.89 -2.60 -7.93
CA ASP A 41 -6.62 -3.14 -9.09
C ASP A 41 -6.71 -2.15 -10.27
N GLY A 42 -5.62 -1.44 -10.55
CA GLY A 42 -5.53 -0.44 -11.63
C GLY A 42 -6.02 0.96 -11.26
N VAL A 43 -6.62 1.14 -10.07
CA VAL A 43 -7.11 2.43 -9.58
C VAL A 43 -6.09 3.07 -8.63
N LYS A 44 -5.65 4.29 -8.94
CA LYS A 44 -4.74 5.05 -8.05
C LYS A 44 -5.49 5.51 -6.80
N LEU A 45 -4.92 5.24 -5.64
CA LEU A 45 -5.53 5.60 -4.35
C LEU A 45 -5.42 7.10 -4.06
N ILE A 46 -6.35 7.61 -3.27
CA ILE A 46 -6.28 8.97 -2.72
C ILE A 46 -5.29 8.95 -1.56
N LYS A 47 -4.34 9.90 -1.57
CA LYS A 47 -3.33 10.04 -0.51
C LYS A 47 -4.00 10.35 0.84
N HIS A 48 -3.45 9.80 1.92
CA HIS A 48 -3.92 10.00 3.30
C HIS A 48 -5.39 9.62 3.54
N ARG A 49 -5.90 8.69 2.74
CA ARG A 49 -7.24 8.10 2.90
C ARG A 49 -7.11 6.59 3.02
N GLU A 50 -7.79 6.01 4.00
CA GLU A 50 -7.89 4.55 4.10
C GLU A 50 -8.82 4.02 3.00
N HIS A 51 -8.33 3.00 2.30
CA HIS A 51 -9.08 2.22 1.31
C HIS A 51 -9.14 0.77 1.77
N LEU A 52 -10.26 0.09 1.51
CA LEU A 52 -10.33 -1.37 1.72
C LEU A 52 -9.24 -2.03 0.85
N LEU A 53 -8.53 -2.99 1.44
CA LEU A 53 -7.61 -3.87 0.73
C LEU A 53 -8.25 -5.26 0.63
N PRO A 54 -8.91 -5.59 -0.50
CA PRO A 54 -9.59 -6.87 -0.66
C PRO A 54 -8.60 -8.03 -0.69
N ASP A 55 -9.01 -9.20 -0.21
CA ASP A 55 -8.26 -10.43 -0.48
C ASP A 55 -8.16 -10.68 -1.98
N LYS A 56 -7.06 -11.31 -2.42
CA LYS A 56 -6.81 -11.69 -3.81
C LYS A 56 -6.75 -10.52 -4.81
N CYS A 57 -6.43 -9.31 -4.34
CA CYS A 57 -6.27 -8.14 -5.19
C CYS A 57 -4.82 -7.94 -5.66
N LYS A 58 -4.66 -7.11 -6.70
CA LYS A 58 -3.37 -6.61 -7.16
C LYS A 58 -3.13 -5.23 -6.57
N ILE A 59 -2.04 -5.07 -5.82
CA ILE A 59 -1.63 -3.78 -5.26
C ILE A 59 -0.23 -3.42 -5.73
N SER A 60 -0.04 -2.16 -6.10
CA SER A 60 1.24 -1.64 -6.58
C SER A 60 1.69 -0.49 -5.70
N PHE A 61 2.98 -0.46 -5.36
CA PHE A 61 3.65 0.66 -4.73
C PHE A 61 4.70 1.15 -5.73
N ALA A 62 4.51 2.33 -6.32
CA ALA A 62 5.28 2.76 -7.48
C ALA A 62 5.31 1.69 -8.61
N ASP A 63 6.50 1.26 -9.01
CA ASP A 63 6.78 0.26 -10.05
C ASP A 63 6.80 -1.20 -9.54
N HIS A 64 6.61 -1.41 -8.23
CA HIS A 64 6.53 -2.75 -7.64
C HIS A 64 5.09 -3.20 -7.49
N VAL A 65 4.80 -4.40 -7.96
CA VAL A 65 3.47 -4.99 -7.98
C VAL A 65 3.44 -6.24 -7.12
N TYR A 66 2.45 -6.34 -6.25
CA TYR A 66 2.20 -7.46 -5.36
C TYR A 66 0.77 -7.98 -5.52
N TYR A 67 0.59 -9.25 -5.17
CA TYR A 67 -0.72 -9.86 -4.99
C TYR A 67 -1.00 -9.99 -3.49
N PHE A 68 -2.07 -9.36 -3.01
CA PHE A 68 -2.42 -9.44 -1.61
C PHE A 68 -3.24 -10.69 -1.33
N ARG A 69 -2.84 -11.45 -0.31
CA ARG A 69 -3.60 -12.59 0.19
C ARG A 69 -3.69 -12.53 1.71
N SER A 70 -4.91 -12.51 2.25
CA SER A 70 -5.15 -12.77 3.66
C SER A 70 -5.20 -14.27 3.91
N ALA A 71 -4.44 -14.74 4.90
CA ALA A 71 -4.53 -16.12 5.39
C ALA A 71 -5.86 -16.36 6.11
#